data_AF-A0AAJ1KUT8-F1
#
_entry.id   AF-A0AAJ1KUT8-F1
#
_cell.length_a   1.000
_cell.length_b   1.000
_cell.length_c   1.000
_cell.angle_alpha   90.00
_cell.angle_beta   90.00
_cell.angle_gamma   90.00
#
_symmetry.space_group_name_H-M   'P 1'
#
loop_
_entity.id
_entity.type
_entity.pdbx_description
1 polymer ?
#
loop_
_entity_poly.entity_id
_entity_poly.type
_entity_poly.pdbx_seq_one_letter_code
_entity_poly.pdbx_strand_id
1 'polypeptide(L)' 'DFAYGFVEDNGLLNKMPESLRVYFDYEAYARDLFSDGYVFHDGYVFRN' A
#
# COMPACT_ATOMS: atom_id res chain seq x y z
N ASP A 1 -3.70 7.51 3.20
CA ASP A 1 -2.80 6.46 3.71
C ASP A 1 -1.59 6.24 2.83
N PHE A 2 -0.48 5.85 3.46
CA PHE A 2 0.76 5.46 2.75
C PHE A 2 0.51 4.29 1.79
N ALA A 3 -0.19 3.24 2.23
CA ALA A 3 -0.46 2.07 1.40
C ALA A 3 -1.29 2.40 0.16
N TYR A 4 -2.27 3.29 0.28
CA TYR A 4 -3.05 3.77 -0.87
C TYR A 4 -2.17 4.49 -1.89
N GLY A 5 -1.40 5.50 -1.44
CA GLY A 5 -0.49 6.25 -2.32
C GLY A 5 0.55 5.33 -2.97
N PHE A 6 1.12 4.41 -2.20
CA PHE A 6 2.07 3.43 -2.71
C PHE A 6 1.47 2.53 -3.80
N VAL A 7 0.24 2.04 -3.61
CA VAL A 7 -0.46 1.22 -4.60
C VAL A 7 -0.71 1.99 -5.91
N GLU A 8 -1.17 3.23 -5.80
CA GLU A 8 -1.50 4.08 -6.95
C GLU A 8 -0.24 4.55 -7.69
N ASP A 9 0.76 5.07 -6.96
CA ASP A 9 2.01 5.60 -7.53
C ASP A 9 2.82 4.52 -8.26
N ASN A 10 2.72 3.26 -7.82
CA ASN A 10 3.37 2.12 -8.46
C ASN A 10 2.44 1.36 -9.42
N GLY A 11 1.17 1.75 -9.51
CA GLY A 11 0.19 1.12 -10.40
C GLY A 11 -0.03 -0.36 -10.13
N LEU A 12 0.04 -0.81 -8.87
CA LEU A 12 0.03 -2.24 -8.51
C LEU A 12 -1.26 -2.95 -8.97
N LEU A 13 -2.37 -2.22 -9.04
CA LEU A 13 -3.68 -2.73 -9.47
C LEU A 13 -4.01 -2.41 -10.93
N ASN A 14 -3.09 -1.86 -11.72
CA ASN A 14 -3.37 -1.42 -13.10
C ASN A 14 -3.84 -2.55 -14.03
N LYS A 15 -3.42 -3.79 -13.74
CA LYS A 15 -3.86 -4.98 -14.48
C LYS A 15 -5.21 -5.53 -14.01
N MET A 16 -5.76 -5.03 -12.90
CA MET A 16 -7.08 -5.42 -12.42
C MET A 16 -8.17 -4.57 -13.08
N PRO A 17 -9.32 -5.18 -13.41
CA PRO A 17 -10.52 -4.44 -13.79
C PRO A 17 -10.88 -3.42 -12.71
N GLU A 18 -11.27 -2.21 -13.12
CA GLU A 18 -11.59 -1.11 -12.20
C GLU A 18 -12.66 -1.49 -11.17
N SER A 19 -13.69 -2.24 -11.61
CA SER A 19 -14.75 -2.74 -10.74
C SER A 19 -14.26 -3.68 -9.64
N LEU A 20 -13.08 -4.27 -9.77
CA LEU A 20 -12.49 -5.14 -8.75
C LEU A 20 -11.49 -4.41 -7.84
N ARG A 21 -10.95 -3.26 -8.28
CA ARG A 21 -9.96 -2.50 -7.49
C ARG A 21 -10.55 -1.99 -6.17
N VAL A 22 -11.85 -1.69 -6.17
CA VAL A 22 -12.58 -1.21 -4.98
C VAL A 22 -12.65 -2.25 -3.84
N TYR A 23 -12.35 -3.52 -4.13
CA TYR A 23 -12.31 -4.59 -3.12
C TYR A 23 -10.91 -4.86 -2.56
N PHE A 24 -9.88 -4.12 -3.02
CA PHE A 24 -8.54 -4.29 -2.49
C PHE A 24 -8.48 -3.80 -1.03
N ASP A 25 -7.98 -4.66 -0.15
CA ASP A 25 -7.87 -4.37 1.28
C ASP A 25 -6.55 -3.64 1.57
N TYR A 26 -6.61 -2.30 1.51
CA TYR A 26 -5.46 -1.43 1.78
C TYR A 26 -4.93 -1.56 3.22
N GLU A 27 -5.79 -1.89 4.19
CA GLU A 27 -5.40 -2.05 5.59
C GLU A 27 -4.60 -3.33 5.80
N ALA A 28 -5.05 -4.44 5.20
CA ALA A 28 -4.29 -5.67 5.21
C ALA A 28 -2.92 -5.50 4.55
N TYR A 29 -2.89 -4.84 3.39
CA TYR A 29 -1.65 -4.56 2.68
C TYR A 29 -0.70 -3.64 3.47
N ALA A 30 -1.22 -2.62 4.14
CA ALA A 30 -0.44 -1.76 5.02
C ALA A 30 0.22 -2.56 6.14
N ARG A 31 -0.52 -3.45 6.81
CA ARG A 31 0.03 -4.32 7.87
C ARG A 31 1.18 -5.19 7.36
N ASP A 32 1.03 -5.76 6.17
CA ASP A 32 2.06 -6.59 5.56
C ASP A 32 3.31 -5.76 5.23
N LEU A 33 3.16 -4.56 4.67
CA LEU A 33 4.27 -3.64 4.41
C LEU A 33 5.06 -3.33 5.69
N PHE A 34 4.39 -2.95 6.77
CA PHE A 34 5.06 -2.64 8.04
C PHE A 34 5.62 -3.88 8.75
N SER A 35 5.16 -5.08 8.37
CA SER A 35 5.77 -6.35 8.81
C SER A 35 7.01 -6.72 7.99
N ASP A 36 7.06 -6.33 6.70
CA ASP A 36 8.14 -6.63 5.73
C ASP A 36 9.24 -5.56 5.70
N GLY A 37 9.46 -4.87 6.83
CA GLY A 37 10.59 -3.96 7.01
C GLY A 37 10.34 -2.50 6.63
N TYR A 38 9.10 -2.11 6.36
CA TYR A 38 8.72 -0.69 6.36
C TYR A 38 8.52 -0.19 7.79
N VAL A 39 8.92 1.06 8.08
CA VAL A 39 8.84 1.68 9.40
C VAL A 39 8.29 3.10 9.26
N PHE A 40 7.29 3.45 10.09
CA PHE A 40 6.77 4.81 10.19
C PHE A 40 7.52 5.59 11.27
N HIS A 41 8.10 6.73 10.91
CA HIS A 41 8.84 7.61 11.82
C HIS A 41 8.57 9.08 11.46
N ASP A 42 8.04 9.83 12.43
CA ASP A 42 7.76 11.28 12.34
C ASP A 42 7.02 11.75 11.08
N GLY A 43 6.00 10.99 10.65
CA GLY A 43 5.20 11.33 9.46
C GLY A 43 5.76 10.82 8.15
N TYR A 44 6.92 10.15 8.17
CA TYR A 44 7.56 9.57 7.01
C TYR A 44 7.59 8.03 7.13
N VAL A 45 7.65 7.35 5.98
CA VAL A 45 7.81 5.90 5.91
C VAL A 45 9.16 5.57 5.27
N PHE A 46 9.93 4.71 5.92
CA PHE A 46 11.23 4.23 5.48
C PHE A 46 11.19 2.70 5.29
N ARG A 47 12.14 2.15 4.53
CA ARG A 47 12.34 0.70 4.40
C ARG A 47 13.76 0.36 4.84
N ASN A 48 13.89 -0.67 5.67
CA ASN A 48 15.17 -1.21 6.14
C ASN A 48 15.94 -1.94 5.04
#